data_AF-A0A914RLI1-F1
#
_entry.id   AF-A0A914RLI1-F1
#
_cell.length_a   1.000
_cell.length_b   1.000
_cell.length_c   1.000
_cell.angle_alpha   90.00
_cell.angle_beta   90.00
_cell.angle_gamma   90.00
#
_symmetry.space_group_name_H-M   'P 1'
#
loop_
_entity.id
_entity.type
_entity.pdbx_description
1 polymer ?
#
loop_
_entity_poly.entity_id
_entity_poly.type
_entity_poly.pdbx_seq_one_letter_code
_entity_poly.pdbx_strand_id
1 'polypeptide(L)'
;MEAEREAFWLEARKFSRPAGFLSQNEVQQLAELSMQSRVNSVLGQIHVDLARYHELGLPHELLKDITDADYWGYDDPEELGMELMETAAEMGDRTAMLLVAESYETGRRLGRSRSPYWPKAVNWYSRAADFSEDSEDGTEGFISKPKYEIVQKIAEMHREGGCGLEQDFAKAYELFTEAAKLAAEAMRGKVANKLYEMAEQCAI
;
A
#
# COMPACT_ATOMS: atom_id res chain seq x y z
N MET A 1 -50.32 34.43 1.21
CA MET A 1 -49.82 33.85 -0.06
C MET A 1 -48.35 34.17 -0.34
N GLU A 2 -47.83 35.38 -0.14
CA GLU A 2 -46.37 35.63 -0.28
C GLU A 2 -45.54 35.26 0.96
N ALA A 3 -46.03 35.61 2.16
CA ALA A 3 -45.31 35.33 3.41
C ALA A 3 -45.06 33.83 3.67
N GLU A 4 -46.00 32.96 3.30
CA GLU A 4 -45.85 31.51 3.43
C GLU A 4 -44.85 30.94 2.40
N ARG A 5 -44.79 31.57 1.22
CA ARG A 5 -43.84 31.20 0.17
C ARG A 5 -42.42 31.59 0.57
N GLU A 6 -42.25 32.75 1.20
CA GLU A 6 -40.96 33.18 1.76
C GLU A 6 -40.51 32.29 2.92
N ALA A 7 -41.42 31.92 3.83
CA ALA A 7 -41.12 31.00 4.92
C ALA A 7 -40.65 29.62 4.40
N PHE A 8 -41.31 29.10 3.35
CA PHE A 8 -40.91 27.85 2.70
C PHE A 8 -39.49 27.93 2.13
N TRP A 9 -39.15 29.00 1.39
CA TRP A 9 -37.82 29.17 0.81
C TRP A 9 -36.74 29.45 1.86
N LEU A 10 -37.08 30.05 3.00
CA LEU A 10 -36.15 30.29 4.11
C LEU A 10 -35.78 28.98 4.82
N GLU A 11 -36.74 28.08 4.99
CA GLU A 11 -36.49 26.75 5.55
C GLU A 11 -35.72 25.86 4.56
N ALA A 12 -36.10 25.87 3.28
CA ALA A 12 -35.40 25.12 2.23
C ALA A 12 -33.92 25.56 2.07
N ARG A 13 -33.61 26.85 2.29
CA ARG A 13 -32.24 27.37 2.25
C ARG A 13 -31.38 26.90 3.42
N LYS A 14 -31.97 26.61 4.60
CA LYS A 14 -31.23 26.02 5.73
C LYS A 14 -30.77 24.59 5.46
N PHE A 15 -31.52 23.87 4.61
CA PHE A 15 -31.18 22.51 4.17
C PHE A 15 -30.43 22.47 2.83
N SER A 16 -30.30 23.61 2.14
CA SER A 16 -29.58 23.72 0.88
C SER A 16 -28.09 23.83 1.15
N ARG A 17 -27.34 22.80 0.75
CA ARG A 17 -25.88 22.83 0.79
C ARG A 17 -25.34 23.65 -0.39
N PRO A 18 -24.33 24.51 -0.19
CA PRO A 18 -23.69 25.22 -1.29
C PRO A 18 -23.04 24.22 -2.26
N ALA A 19 -23.14 24.48 -3.56
CA ALA A 19 -22.41 23.72 -4.55
C ALA A 19 -20.89 23.78 -4.25
N GLY A 20 -20.25 22.62 -4.10
CA GLY A 20 -18.81 22.49 -3.78
C GLY A 20 -18.49 22.11 -2.34
N PHE A 21 -19.46 22.09 -1.41
CA PHE A 21 -19.24 21.56 -0.06
C PHE A 21 -19.56 20.06 -0.01
N LEU A 22 -18.53 19.23 -0.21
CA LEU A 22 -18.64 17.77 -0.11
C LEU A 22 -18.81 17.38 1.36
N SER A 23 -19.77 16.51 1.66
CA SER A 23 -19.86 15.89 2.98
C SER A 23 -18.75 14.88 3.21
N GLN A 24 -18.48 14.55 4.47
CA GLN A 24 -17.45 13.58 4.82
C GLN A 24 -17.61 12.25 4.08
N ASN A 25 -18.84 11.79 3.89
CA ASN A 25 -19.13 10.57 3.13
C ASN A 25 -18.84 10.72 1.63
N GLU A 26 -19.14 11.88 1.03
CA GLU A 26 -18.86 12.15 -0.38
C GLU A 26 -17.36 12.36 -0.62
N VAL A 27 -16.66 13.00 0.31
CA VAL A 27 -15.19 13.11 0.29
C VAL A 27 -14.56 11.72 0.37
N GLN A 28 -15.08 10.86 1.25
CA GLN A 28 -14.59 9.49 1.41
C GLN A 28 -14.88 8.64 0.16
N GLN A 29 -16.08 8.72 -0.40
CA GLN A 29 -16.41 8.07 -1.68
C GLN A 29 -15.56 8.57 -2.85
N LEU A 30 -15.26 9.87 -2.91
CA LEU A 30 -14.38 10.42 -3.94
C LEU A 30 -12.91 9.99 -3.74
N ALA A 31 -12.47 9.84 -2.49
CA ALA A 31 -11.16 9.26 -2.20
C ALA A 31 -11.11 7.79 -2.63
N GLU A 32 -12.14 7.00 -2.31
CA GLU A 32 -12.29 5.60 -2.72
C GLU A 32 -12.33 5.47 -4.25
N LEU A 33 -13.11 6.29 -4.95
CA LEU A 33 -13.17 6.32 -6.42
C LEU A 33 -11.84 6.78 -7.05
N SER A 34 -11.17 7.76 -6.43
CA SER A 34 -9.83 8.20 -6.87
C SER A 34 -8.78 7.13 -6.65
N MET A 35 -8.91 6.31 -5.61
CA MET A 35 -8.05 5.16 -5.37
C MET A 35 -8.36 4.04 -6.37
N GLN A 36 -9.63 3.71 -6.62
CA GLN A 36 -10.05 2.70 -7.60
C GLN A 36 -9.64 3.06 -9.04
N SER A 37 -9.80 4.31 -9.45
CA SER A 37 -9.34 4.79 -10.77
C SER A 37 -7.82 4.72 -10.94
N ARG A 38 -7.09 4.68 -9.82
CA ARG A 38 -5.62 4.59 -9.77
C ARG A 38 -5.14 3.14 -9.93
N VAL A 39 -5.86 2.17 -9.35
CA VAL A 39 -5.61 0.73 -9.51
C VAL A 39 -5.77 0.27 -10.98
N ASN A 40 -6.69 0.87 -11.74
CA ASN A 40 -7.00 0.47 -13.13
C ASN A 40 -6.21 1.25 -14.20
N SER A 41 -5.10 1.89 -13.83
CA SER A 41 -4.26 2.61 -14.79
C SER A 41 -3.52 1.62 -15.69
N VAL A 42 -3.80 1.62 -17.00
CA VAL A 42 -3.01 0.86 -18.00
C VAL A 42 -1.52 1.20 -17.89
N LEU A 43 -1.21 2.46 -17.58
CA LEU A 43 0.16 2.89 -17.32
C LEU A 43 0.70 2.24 -16.04
N GLY A 44 -0.09 2.18 -14.97
CA GLY A 44 0.23 1.44 -13.74
C GLY A 44 0.54 -0.03 -14.02
N GLN A 45 -0.31 -0.71 -14.77
CA GLN A 45 -0.11 -2.10 -15.15
C GLN A 45 1.19 -2.30 -15.97
N ILE A 46 1.49 -1.39 -16.90
CA ILE A 46 2.75 -1.42 -17.66
C ILE A 46 3.97 -1.24 -16.75
N HIS A 47 3.91 -0.33 -15.77
CA HIS A 47 5.01 -0.13 -14.83
C HIS A 47 5.20 -1.36 -13.94
N VAL A 48 4.11 -1.97 -13.49
CA VAL A 48 4.11 -3.20 -12.69
C VAL A 48 4.69 -4.37 -13.50
N ASP A 49 4.28 -4.53 -14.75
CA ASP A 49 4.76 -5.59 -15.63
C ASP A 49 6.24 -5.40 -15.98
N LEU A 50 6.67 -4.15 -16.20
CA LEU A 50 8.07 -3.82 -16.48
C LEU A 50 8.96 -4.01 -15.25
N ALA A 51 8.49 -3.59 -14.06
CA ALA A 51 9.22 -3.79 -12.82
C ALA A 51 9.29 -5.28 -12.42
N ARG A 52 8.22 -6.05 -12.65
CA ARG A 52 8.23 -7.52 -12.48
C ARG A 52 9.23 -8.21 -13.42
N TYR A 53 9.37 -7.75 -14.65
CA TYR A 53 10.37 -8.27 -15.60
C TYR A 53 11.80 -8.06 -15.07
N HIS A 54 12.12 -6.84 -14.63
CA HIS A 54 13.46 -6.52 -14.13
C HIS A 54 13.79 -7.16 -12.78
N GLU A 55 12.80 -7.31 -11.88
CA GLU A 55 13.03 -7.83 -10.52
C GLU A 55 13.01 -9.36 -10.39
N LEU A 56 12.27 -10.05 -11.26
CA LEU A 56 12.00 -11.50 -11.13
C LEU A 56 12.45 -12.31 -12.36
N GLY A 57 12.87 -11.67 -13.46
CA GLY A 57 13.30 -12.35 -14.69
C GLY A 57 12.19 -13.19 -15.35
N LEU A 58 10.92 -12.89 -15.06
CA LEU A 58 9.78 -13.64 -15.57
C LEU A 58 9.33 -13.11 -16.93
N PRO A 59 9.04 -13.99 -17.91
CA PRO A 59 8.54 -13.58 -19.21
C PRO A 59 7.10 -13.05 -19.11
N HIS A 60 6.87 -11.86 -19.68
CA HIS A 60 5.56 -11.21 -19.82
C HIS A 60 4.74 -11.76 -21.01
N GLU A 61 3.41 -11.65 -20.97
CA GLU A 61 2.57 -11.94 -22.14
C GLU A 61 2.58 -10.82 -23.20
N LEU A 62 2.76 -9.55 -22.79
CA LEU A 62 2.59 -8.37 -23.66
C LEU A 62 3.88 -7.87 -24.34
N LEU A 63 5.06 -8.15 -23.79
CA LEU A 63 6.32 -7.58 -24.28
C LEU A 63 7.30 -8.65 -24.79
N LYS A 64 6.83 -9.81 -25.25
CA LYS A 64 7.62 -11.05 -25.55
C LYS A 64 8.93 -10.84 -26.32
N ASP A 65 9.03 -9.72 -27.06
CA ASP A 65 10.15 -9.35 -27.92
C ASP A 65 11.20 -8.44 -27.24
N ILE A 66 10.99 -8.01 -25.99
CA ILE A 66 11.99 -7.25 -25.21
C ILE A 66 12.77 -8.25 -24.35
N THR A 67 13.70 -8.97 -24.96
CA THR A 67 14.58 -9.94 -24.27
C THR A 67 15.97 -9.38 -23.96
N ASP A 68 16.34 -8.26 -24.57
CA ASP A 68 17.68 -7.71 -24.45
C ASP A 68 17.68 -6.47 -23.56
N ALA A 69 18.27 -6.62 -22.37
CA ALA A 69 18.59 -5.53 -21.45
C ALA A 69 19.49 -4.45 -22.10
N ASP A 70 20.15 -4.78 -23.22
CA ASP A 70 21.04 -3.90 -23.98
C ASP A 70 20.30 -2.79 -24.78
N TYR A 71 18.96 -2.86 -24.91
CA TYR A 71 18.21 -1.90 -25.74
C TYR A 71 18.02 -0.51 -25.11
N TRP A 72 18.11 -0.39 -23.78
CA TRP A 72 17.80 0.87 -23.09
C TRP A 72 19.03 1.71 -22.73
N GLY A 73 20.25 1.20 -22.93
CA GLY A 73 21.49 1.96 -22.71
C GLY A 73 21.69 2.46 -21.27
N TYR A 74 21.01 1.85 -20.28
CA TYR A 74 21.15 2.21 -18.87
C TYR A 74 22.29 1.42 -18.22
N ASP A 75 23.10 2.12 -17.44
CA ASP A 75 24.21 1.54 -16.69
C ASP A 75 23.75 0.64 -15.51
N ASP A 76 22.48 0.78 -15.06
CA ASP A 76 21.88 0.01 -13.96
C ASP A 76 20.37 -0.27 -14.19
N PRO A 77 20.00 -1.49 -14.65
CA PRO A 77 18.60 -1.86 -14.87
C PRO A 77 17.80 -2.09 -13.58
N GLU A 78 18.46 -2.37 -12.45
CA GLU A 78 17.79 -2.55 -11.16
C GLU A 78 17.31 -1.20 -10.61
N GLU A 79 18.11 -0.15 -10.76
CA GLU A 79 17.72 1.20 -10.36
C GLU A 79 16.51 1.71 -11.16
N LEU A 80 16.50 1.47 -12.48
CA LEU A 80 15.36 1.79 -13.33
C LEU A 80 14.11 0.99 -12.93
N GLY A 81 14.25 -0.32 -12.68
CA GLY A 81 13.15 -1.17 -12.21
C GLY A 81 12.55 -0.66 -10.90
N MET A 82 13.41 -0.22 -9.97
CA MET A 82 12.99 0.35 -8.69
C MET A 82 12.25 1.69 -8.87
N GLU A 83 12.71 2.58 -9.75
CA GLU A 83 12.02 3.85 -10.04
C GLU A 83 10.64 3.64 -10.66
N LEU A 84 10.54 2.68 -11.58
CA LEU A 84 9.27 2.29 -12.18
C LEU A 84 8.30 1.72 -11.13
N MET A 85 8.81 0.90 -10.20
CA MET A 85 8.02 0.34 -9.11
C MET A 85 7.55 1.42 -8.13
N GLU A 86 8.40 2.40 -7.79
CA GLU A 86 8.01 3.55 -6.96
C GLU A 86 6.90 4.36 -7.65
N THR A 87 7.02 4.57 -8.96
CA THR A 87 5.98 5.25 -9.75
C THR A 87 4.67 4.46 -9.75
N ALA A 88 4.72 3.13 -9.90
CA ALA A 88 3.55 2.27 -9.79
C ALA A 88 2.90 2.30 -8.40
N ALA A 89 3.72 2.32 -7.34
CA ALA A 89 3.27 2.44 -5.97
C ALA A 89 2.61 3.82 -5.73
N GLU A 90 3.16 4.91 -6.27
CA GLU A 90 2.53 6.24 -6.22
C GLU A 90 1.20 6.31 -6.98
N MET A 91 1.09 5.53 -8.07
CA MET A 91 -0.14 5.35 -8.82
C MET A 91 -1.18 4.49 -8.10
N GLY A 92 -0.88 3.93 -6.91
CA GLY A 92 -1.86 3.20 -6.12
C GLY A 92 -1.88 1.69 -6.33
N ASP A 93 -0.91 1.11 -7.03
CA ASP A 93 -0.79 -0.35 -7.06
C ASP A 93 -0.26 -0.87 -5.71
N ARG A 94 -1.12 -1.59 -5.01
CA ARG A 94 -0.79 -2.24 -3.73
C ARG A 94 0.35 -3.25 -3.86
N THR A 95 0.46 -3.95 -5.00
CA THR A 95 1.54 -4.92 -5.21
C THR A 95 2.89 -4.23 -5.34
N ALA A 96 2.95 -3.16 -6.14
CA ALA A 96 4.14 -2.31 -6.23
C ALA A 96 4.54 -1.73 -4.87
N MET A 97 3.59 -1.24 -4.07
CA MET A 97 3.89 -0.75 -2.71
C MET A 97 4.56 -1.83 -1.85
N LEU A 98 4.08 -3.08 -1.90
CA LEU A 98 4.66 -4.18 -1.14
C LEU A 98 6.07 -4.54 -1.60
N LEU A 99 6.31 -4.53 -2.92
CA LEU A 99 7.62 -4.82 -3.51
C LEU A 99 8.64 -3.72 -3.20
N VAL A 100 8.23 -2.45 -3.30
CA VAL A 100 9.04 -1.29 -2.90
C VAL A 100 9.41 -1.39 -1.42
N ALA A 101 8.44 -1.73 -0.56
CA ALA A 101 8.67 -1.87 0.86
C ALA A 101 9.66 -3.01 1.19
N GLU A 102 9.52 -4.18 0.55
CA GLU A 102 10.42 -5.33 0.73
C GLU A 102 11.85 -5.04 0.23
N SER A 103 11.96 -4.26 -0.85
CA SER A 103 13.26 -3.81 -1.38
C SER A 103 13.97 -2.90 -0.38
N TYR A 104 13.26 -1.97 0.26
CA TYR A 104 13.81 -1.13 1.34
C TYR A 104 14.05 -1.87 2.66
N GLU A 105 13.29 -2.92 2.97
CA GLU A 105 13.51 -3.80 4.14
C GLU A 105 14.81 -4.60 3.97
N THR A 106 14.93 -5.32 2.85
CA THR A 106 15.98 -6.32 2.63
C THR A 106 17.23 -5.74 1.97
N GLY A 107 17.13 -4.56 1.36
CA GLY A 107 18.20 -3.94 0.58
C GLY A 107 18.40 -4.58 -0.80
N ARG A 108 17.58 -5.57 -1.18
CA ARG A 108 17.65 -6.19 -2.51
C ARG A 108 16.92 -5.31 -3.52
N ARG A 109 17.36 -5.33 -4.78
CA ARG A 109 16.68 -4.69 -5.92
C ARG A 109 16.54 -3.17 -5.83
N LEU A 110 17.38 -2.54 -5.01
CA LEU A 110 17.42 -1.08 -4.88
C LEU A 110 18.34 -0.41 -5.93
N GLY A 111 19.08 -1.19 -6.72
CA GLY A 111 20.15 -0.68 -7.59
C GLY A 111 21.44 -0.37 -6.82
N ARG A 112 22.48 0.04 -7.55
CA ARG A 112 23.83 0.25 -6.99
C ARG A 112 23.94 1.49 -6.11
N SER A 113 23.10 2.50 -6.34
CA SER A 113 23.17 3.82 -5.70
C SER A 113 22.50 3.85 -4.32
N ARG A 114 21.53 2.96 -4.09
CA ARG A 114 20.59 3.04 -2.95
C ARG A 114 20.92 1.98 -1.90
N SER A 115 20.54 2.25 -0.65
CA SER A 115 20.74 1.35 0.50
C SER A 115 19.42 1.08 1.23
N PRO A 116 19.30 -0.03 1.98
CA PRO A 116 18.12 -0.30 2.80
C PRO A 116 17.82 0.85 3.75
N TYR A 117 16.53 1.20 3.88
CA TYR A 117 16.05 2.31 4.69
C TYR A 117 14.66 2.02 5.24
N TRP A 118 14.62 1.57 6.50
CA TRP A 118 13.42 1.05 7.14
C TRP A 118 12.30 2.07 7.34
N PRO A 119 12.56 3.37 7.62
CA PRO A 119 11.47 4.34 7.72
C PRO A 119 10.66 4.48 6.41
N LYS A 120 11.32 4.36 5.25
CA LYS A 120 10.62 4.36 3.95
C LYS A 120 9.89 3.05 3.70
N ALA A 121 10.45 1.91 4.10
CA ALA A 121 9.75 0.62 4.06
C ALA A 121 8.45 0.64 4.90
N VAL A 122 8.51 1.15 6.14
CA VAL A 122 7.34 1.30 7.02
C VAL A 122 6.26 2.17 6.37
N ASN A 123 6.65 3.28 5.73
CA ASN A 123 5.69 4.17 5.06
C ASN A 123 4.94 3.44 3.94
N TRP A 124 5.66 2.70 3.09
CA TRP A 124 5.07 1.94 2.00
C TRP A 124 4.22 0.76 2.47
N TYR A 125 4.66 0.05 3.51
CA TYR A 125 3.83 -1.00 4.13
C TYR A 125 2.56 -0.44 4.75
N SER A 126 2.64 0.69 5.46
CA SER A 126 1.46 1.33 6.04
C SER A 126 0.46 1.73 4.95
N ARG A 127 0.94 2.34 3.86
CA ARG A 127 0.13 2.63 2.68
C ARG A 127 -0.51 1.36 2.12
N ALA A 128 0.26 0.29 1.92
CA ALA A 128 -0.28 -0.97 1.40
C ALA A 128 -1.35 -1.62 2.31
N ALA A 129 -1.25 -1.42 3.63
CA ALA A 129 -2.22 -1.91 4.61
C ALA A 129 -3.52 -1.08 4.67
N ASP A 130 -3.48 0.19 4.22
CA ASP A 130 -4.65 1.07 4.12
C ASP A 130 -5.47 0.79 2.85
N PHE A 131 -4.85 0.29 1.78
CA PHE A 131 -5.57 -0.14 0.57
C PHE A 131 -6.40 -1.39 0.86
N SER A 132 -7.71 -1.30 0.60
CA SER A 132 -8.64 -2.39 0.88
C SER A 132 -8.40 -3.58 -0.05
N GLU A 133 -8.57 -4.79 0.49
CA GLU A 133 -8.46 -6.06 -0.24
C GLU A 133 -9.62 -6.25 -1.25
N ASP A 134 -10.50 -5.26 -1.40
CA ASP A 134 -11.73 -5.30 -2.20
C ASP A 134 -11.49 -5.09 -3.69
N SER A 135 -10.23 -5.12 -4.16
CA SER A 135 -9.99 -5.24 -5.60
C SER A 135 -10.40 -6.65 -6.03
N GLU A 136 -11.70 -6.76 -6.35
CA GLU A 136 -12.38 -7.85 -7.07
C GLU A 136 -11.84 -8.01 -8.50
N ASP A 137 -10.63 -7.53 -8.77
CA ASP A 137 -9.97 -7.62 -10.05
C ASP A 137 -9.22 -8.94 -10.05
N GLY A 138 -9.76 -9.90 -10.82
CA GLY A 138 -9.39 -11.31 -10.88
C GLY A 138 -7.98 -11.58 -11.40
N THR A 139 -6.98 -10.92 -10.84
CA THR A 139 -5.57 -11.27 -10.97
C THR A 139 -5.28 -12.39 -9.97
N GLU A 140 -5.99 -13.50 -10.16
CA GLU A 140 -5.75 -14.80 -9.53
C GLU A 140 -4.34 -15.27 -9.92
N GLY A 141 -3.31 -14.80 -9.23
CA GLY A 141 -1.95 -15.17 -9.62
C GLY A 141 -0.82 -14.79 -8.69
N PHE A 142 -0.98 -13.81 -7.79
CA PHE A 142 0.12 -13.45 -6.89
C PHE A 142 -0.34 -13.20 -5.47
N ILE A 143 0.48 -13.65 -4.51
CA ILE A 143 0.22 -13.68 -3.08
C ILE A 143 0.02 -12.24 -2.58
N SER A 144 -1.22 -11.77 -2.60
CA SER A 144 -1.61 -10.57 -1.88
C SER A 144 -1.45 -10.88 -0.39
N LYS A 145 -0.37 -10.39 0.23
CA LYS A 145 -0.15 -10.55 1.66
C LYS A 145 -1.35 -9.94 2.39
N PRO A 146 -2.05 -10.69 3.24
CA PRO A 146 -3.20 -10.17 3.96
C PRO A 146 -2.76 -9.06 4.92
N LYS A 147 -3.67 -8.15 5.25
CA LYS A 147 -3.36 -6.96 6.07
C LYS A 147 -2.60 -7.28 7.36
N TYR A 148 -2.96 -8.38 8.05
CA TYR A 148 -2.29 -8.77 9.30
C TYR A 148 -0.80 -9.10 9.12
N GLU A 149 -0.38 -9.63 7.96
CA GLU A 149 1.04 -9.92 7.68
C GLU A 149 1.84 -8.65 7.43
N ILE A 150 1.20 -7.65 6.80
CA ILE A 150 1.83 -6.34 6.57
C ILE A 150 2.05 -5.62 7.90
N VAL A 151 1.02 -5.58 8.76
CA VAL A 151 1.13 -4.95 10.08
C VAL A 151 2.14 -5.70 10.96
N GLN A 152 2.17 -7.04 10.90
CA GLN A 152 3.20 -7.84 11.57
C GLN A 152 4.61 -7.42 11.11
N LYS A 153 4.82 -7.24 9.80
CA LYS A 153 6.11 -6.81 9.25
C LYS A 153 6.55 -5.44 9.78
N ILE A 154 5.61 -4.51 9.91
CA ILE A 154 5.88 -3.20 10.51
C ILE A 154 6.30 -3.35 11.97
N ALA A 155 5.61 -4.20 12.73
CA ALA A 155 5.93 -4.48 14.13
C ALA A 155 7.34 -5.08 14.30
N GLU A 156 7.73 -6.03 13.44
CA GLU A 156 9.06 -6.63 13.43
C GLU A 156 10.17 -5.58 13.22
N MET A 157 9.98 -4.66 12.27
CA MET A 157 10.96 -3.59 12.02
C MET A 157 11.14 -2.66 13.23
N HIS A 158 10.04 -2.27 13.89
CA HIS A 158 10.11 -1.44 15.11
C HIS A 158 10.74 -2.19 16.29
N ARG A 159 10.49 -3.50 16.41
CA ARG A 159 11.09 -4.34 17.44
C ARG A 159 12.58 -4.51 17.25
N GLU A 160 13.05 -4.69 16.02
CA GLU A 160 14.48 -4.92 15.75
C GLU A 160 15.27 -3.61 15.80
N GLY A 161 14.76 -2.54 15.21
CA GLY A 161 15.50 -1.29 15.00
C GLY A 161 16.70 -1.47 14.06
N GLY A 162 16.97 -0.49 13.20
CA GLY A 162 18.00 -0.64 12.17
C GLY A 162 17.74 0.17 10.91
N CYS A 163 18.75 0.25 10.03
CA CYS A 163 18.69 0.94 8.73
C CYS A 163 17.99 2.32 8.78
N GLY A 164 18.29 3.12 9.82
CA GLY A 164 17.72 4.46 10.03
C GLY A 164 16.41 4.52 10.82
N LEU A 165 15.84 3.40 11.26
CA LEU A 165 14.69 3.33 12.15
C LEU A 165 15.14 3.08 13.60
N GLU A 166 14.66 3.90 14.53
CA GLU A 166 14.87 3.70 15.95
C GLU A 166 14.02 2.54 16.48
N GLN A 167 14.62 1.75 17.37
CA GLN A 167 13.92 0.66 18.03
C GLN A 167 12.86 1.21 18.97
N ASP A 168 11.62 0.78 18.79
CA ASP A 168 10.48 1.18 19.61
C ASP A 168 9.64 -0.05 19.96
N PHE A 169 9.90 -0.59 21.15
CA PHE A 169 9.18 -1.74 21.68
C PHE A 169 7.71 -1.43 22.01
N ALA A 170 7.41 -0.20 22.42
CA ALA A 170 6.04 0.21 22.71
C ALA A 170 5.21 0.22 21.43
N LYS A 171 5.76 0.79 20.36
CA LYS A 171 5.12 0.77 19.04
C LYS A 171 5.01 -0.65 18.48
N ALA A 172 6.05 -1.47 18.63
CA ALA A 172 6.00 -2.86 18.21
C ALA A 172 4.89 -3.66 18.94
N TYR A 173 4.74 -3.47 20.26
CA TYR A 173 3.69 -4.09 21.07
C TYR A 173 2.28 -3.75 20.54
N GLU A 174 2.02 -2.46 20.31
CA GLU A 174 0.74 -1.99 19.75
C GLU A 174 0.45 -2.65 18.39
N LEU A 175 1.43 -2.66 17.49
CA LEU A 175 1.28 -3.20 16.14
C LEU A 175 1.11 -4.72 16.13
N PHE A 176 1.84 -5.47 16.98
CA PHE A 176 1.63 -6.92 17.11
C PHE A 176 0.23 -7.24 17.65
N THR A 177 -0.26 -6.45 18.61
CA THR A 177 -1.61 -6.58 19.14
C THR A 177 -2.67 -6.29 18.08
N GLU A 178 -2.46 -5.26 17.27
CA GLU A 178 -3.33 -4.93 16.13
C GLU A 178 -3.33 -6.05 15.08
N ALA A 179 -2.15 -6.53 14.67
CA ALA A 179 -2.03 -7.64 13.73
C ALA A 179 -2.72 -8.90 14.26
N ALA A 180 -2.63 -9.19 15.56
CA ALA A 180 -3.30 -10.33 16.18
C ALA A 180 -4.83 -10.22 16.10
N LYS A 181 -5.39 -9.02 16.31
CA LYS A 181 -6.83 -8.76 16.15
C LYS A 181 -7.27 -8.96 14.71
N LEU A 182 -6.55 -8.38 13.74
CA LEU A 182 -6.82 -8.56 12.30
C LEU A 182 -6.75 -10.04 11.89
N ALA A 183 -5.77 -10.79 12.39
CA ALA A 183 -5.67 -12.23 12.16
C ALA A 183 -6.84 -13.01 12.78
N ALA A 184 -7.31 -12.61 13.97
CA ALA A 184 -8.47 -13.21 14.61
C ALA A 184 -9.77 -12.94 13.83
N GLU A 185 -9.95 -11.72 13.34
CA GLU A 185 -11.04 -11.31 12.45
C GLU A 185 -11.03 -12.11 11.15
N ALA A 186 -9.85 -12.37 10.58
CA ALA A 186 -9.64 -13.23 9.41
C ALA A 186 -9.76 -14.74 9.72
N MET A 187 -10.25 -15.12 10.92
CA MET A 187 -10.39 -16.52 11.38
C MET A 187 -9.07 -17.32 11.43
N ARG A 188 -7.92 -16.63 11.51
CA ARG A 188 -6.58 -17.22 11.65
C ARG A 188 -6.15 -17.30 13.12
N GLY A 189 -6.94 -17.95 13.96
CA GLY A 189 -6.72 -17.98 15.43
C GLY A 189 -5.34 -18.51 15.87
N LYS A 190 -4.74 -19.47 15.15
CA LYS A 190 -3.37 -19.93 15.43
C LYS A 190 -2.32 -18.84 15.20
N VAL A 191 -2.51 -18.03 14.15
CA VAL A 191 -1.61 -16.91 13.82
C VAL A 191 -1.82 -15.79 14.83
N ALA A 192 -3.07 -15.48 15.18
CA ALA A 192 -3.40 -14.50 16.21
C ALA A 192 -2.73 -14.81 17.56
N ASN A 193 -2.80 -16.06 18.03
CA ASN A 193 -2.14 -16.45 19.28
C ASN A 193 -0.62 -16.23 19.23
N LYS A 194 0.03 -16.61 18.12
CA LYS A 194 1.46 -16.39 17.93
C LYS A 194 1.83 -14.89 17.94
N LEU A 195 0.98 -14.05 17.35
CA LEU A 195 1.19 -12.60 17.33
C LEU A 195 1.01 -11.98 18.73
N TYR A 196 0.05 -12.45 19.52
CA TYR A 196 -0.06 -12.05 20.92
C TYR A 196 1.17 -12.47 21.74
N GLU A 197 1.69 -13.68 21.55
CA GLU A 197 2.94 -14.10 22.20
C GLU A 197 4.13 -13.19 21.83
N MET A 198 4.22 -12.78 20.57
CA MET A 198 5.23 -11.82 20.11
C MET A 198 5.04 -10.42 20.70
N ALA A 199 3.79 -9.97 20.87
CA ALA A 199 3.48 -8.72 21.56
C ALA A 199 4.02 -8.76 23.00
N GLU A 200 3.69 -9.80 23.76
CA GLU A 200 4.16 -9.96 25.15
C GLU A 200 5.70 -9.98 25.26
N GLN A 201 6.41 -10.53 24.27
CA GLN A 201 7.89 -10.48 24.22
C GLN A 201 8.44 -9.05 24.08
N CYS A 202 7.66 -8.13 23.50
CA CYS A 202 8.03 -6.72 23.35
C CYS A 202 7.67 -5.88 24.60
N ALA A 203 6.90 -6.43 25.55
CA ALA A 203 6.50 -5.73 26.77
C ALA A 203 7.53 -5.82 27.91
N ILE A 204 8.66 -6.50 27.67
CA ILE A 204 9.73 -6.79 28.65
C ILE A 204 10.88 -5.80 28.45
#